data_AF-A0A9P5LUL9-F1
#
_entry.id   AF-A0A9P5LUL9-F1
#
_cell.length_a   1.000
_cell.length_b   1.000
_cell.length_c   1.000
_cell.angle_alpha   90.00
_cell.angle_beta   90.00
_cell.angle_gamma   90.00
#
_symmetry.space_group_name_H-M   'P 1'
#
loop_
_entity.id
_entity.type
_entity.pdbx_description
1 polymer ?
#
loop_
_entity_poly.entity_id
_entity_poly.type
_entity_poly.pdbx_seq_one_letter_code
_entity_poly.pdbx_strand_id
1 'polypeptide(L)'
;MRLINTTTYEFSEFYGENIPKYAILSHTWENDEVTFQEWTFPRRNAEKKAGYAKIEATCKLASEIGLMYAWVDTCFVDKSSSSELSEAINSMFAWYAGAVVCFAFLADVVKGKVEELGSQLGKEFREGLSRSRWFTRGWTLQELLAPSKIVFYSRNWSPITATSVALRMFWVSRRRTTRVEDMAYWMLEVFDINMPLLYGEGTKAFVRLQEEIIEVSVDYTIFCWTWTATVPPAWTNLIAPSPDTFQGSRDFIPATAFGQASPYSMTNAGLSISLPVIQAWS
;
A
#
# COMPACT_ATOMS: atom_id res chain seq x y z
N MET A 1 19.00 -14.49 6.84
CA MET A 1 18.15 -13.99 5.73
C MET A 1 18.83 -14.30 4.41
N ARG A 2 18.08 -14.80 3.42
CA ARG A 2 18.60 -15.02 2.05
C ARG A 2 18.16 -13.88 1.14
N LEU A 3 19.11 -13.29 0.41
CA LEU A 3 18.83 -12.24 -0.57
C LEU A 3 19.30 -12.67 -1.96
N ILE A 4 18.59 -12.25 -3.00
CA ILE A 4 18.98 -12.44 -4.39
C ILE A 4 19.74 -11.22 -4.91
N ASN A 5 20.86 -11.46 -5.59
CA ASN A 5 21.59 -10.42 -6.30
C ASN A 5 20.77 -10.00 -7.54
N THR A 6 20.52 -8.70 -7.68
CA THR A 6 19.64 -8.16 -8.74
C THR A 6 20.22 -8.25 -10.14
N THR A 7 21.53 -8.53 -10.27
CA THR A 7 22.24 -8.66 -11.56
C THR A 7 22.57 -10.11 -11.89
N THR A 8 23.15 -10.86 -10.95
CA THR A 8 23.58 -12.25 -11.21
C THR A 8 22.46 -13.26 -10.96
N TYR A 9 21.42 -12.87 -10.23
CA TYR A 9 20.33 -13.73 -9.74
C TYR A 9 20.81 -14.90 -8.86
N GLU A 10 22.02 -14.80 -8.32
CA GLU A 10 22.55 -15.71 -7.31
C GLU A 10 22.07 -15.30 -5.93
N PHE A 11 21.83 -16.26 -5.04
CA PHE A 11 21.45 -15.97 -3.66
C PHE A 11 22.68 -15.90 -2.75
N SER A 12 22.57 -15.10 -1.70
CA SER A 12 23.58 -15.00 -0.64
C SER A 12 22.89 -14.96 0.72
N GLU A 13 23.51 -15.61 1.71
CA GLU A 13 23.02 -15.65 3.09
C GLU A 13 23.69 -14.56 3.92
N PHE A 14 22.86 -13.82 4.66
CA PHE A 14 23.27 -12.74 5.53
C PHE A 14 22.68 -12.92 6.93
N TYR A 15 23.45 -12.56 7.95
CA TYR A 15 23.11 -12.74 9.35
C TYR A 15 23.42 -11.48 10.17
N GLY A 16 22.56 -11.17 11.15
CA GLY A 16 22.76 -10.07 12.09
C GLY A 16 22.88 -8.71 11.40
N GLU A 17 23.90 -7.94 11.78
CA GLU A 17 24.14 -6.58 11.27
C GLU A 17 24.76 -6.54 9.86
N ASN A 18 25.16 -7.69 9.30
CA ASN A 18 25.78 -7.77 7.98
C ASN A 18 24.77 -7.79 6.82
N ILE A 19 23.50 -7.46 7.08
CA ILE A 19 22.46 -7.45 6.05
C ILE A 19 22.64 -6.16 5.20
N PRO A 20 22.92 -6.27 3.89
CA PRO A 20 23.07 -5.10 3.02
C PRO A 20 21.74 -4.37 2.83
N LYS A 21 21.74 -3.23 2.15
CA LYS A 21 20.47 -2.60 1.72
C LYS A 21 19.80 -3.45 0.64
N TYR A 22 18.49 -3.68 0.76
CA TYR A 22 17.71 -4.49 -0.18
C TYR A 22 16.31 -3.92 -0.42
N ALA A 23 15.71 -4.35 -1.54
CA ALA A 23 14.27 -4.21 -1.79
C ALA A 23 13.53 -5.48 -1.35
N ILE A 24 12.26 -5.36 -0.97
CA ILE A 24 11.43 -6.50 -0.58
C ILE A 24 10.18 -6.58 -1.46
N LEU A 25 9.79 -7.79 -1.88
CA LEU A 25 8.55 -8.03 -2.62
C LEU A 25 7.44 -8.47 -1.66
N SER A 26 6.36 -7.69 -1.62
CA SER A 26 5.08 -8.08 -1.06
C SER A 26 4.14 -8.50 -2.19
N HIS A 27 3.61 -9.72 -2.14
CA HIS A 27 2.69 -10.20 -3.18
C HIS A 27 1.75 -11.27 -2.65
N THR A 28 0.59 -11.42 -3.31
CA THR A 28 -0.26 -12.58 -3.05
C THR A 28 0.21 -13.76 -3.88
N TRP A 29 0.47 -14.90 -3.25
CA TRP A 29 0.84 -16.11 -3.95
C TRP A 29 -0.26 -16.52 -4.93
N GLU A 30 0.16 -16.95 -6.11
CA GLU A 30 -0.69 -17.51 -7.16
C GLU A 30 -0.26 -18.95 -7.46
N ASN A 31 -0.84 -19.52 -8.51
CA ASN A 31 -0.34 -20.78 -9.04
C ASN A 31 1.04 -20.54 -9.69
N ASP A 32 1.89 -21.56 -9.69
CA ASP A 32 3.24 -21.51 -10.28
C ASP A 32 4.18 -20.48 -9.65
N GLU A 33 4.19 -20.40 -8.32
CA GLU A 33 5.33 -19.81 -7.62
C GLU A 33 6.58 -20.67 -7.80
N VAL A 34 7.75 -20.01 -7.81
CA VAL A 34 9.03 -20.73 -7.78
C VAL A 34 9.38 -20.99 -6.31
N THR A 35 9.70 -22.24 -6.00
CA THR A 35 10.20 -22.62 -4.67
C THR A 35 11.71 -22.47 -4.59
N PHE A 36 12.26 -22.45 -3.37
CA PHE A 36 13.71 -22.46 -3.13
C PHE A 36 14.44 -23.58 -3.91
N GLN A 37 13.85 -24.79 -3.91
CA GLN A 37 14.42 -25.97 -4.54
C GLN A 37 14.50 -25.81 -6.06
N GLU A 38 13.45 -25.27 -6.67
CA GLU A 38 13.36 -25.03 -8.11
C GLU A 38 14.28 -23.90 -8.57
N TRP A 39 14.51 -22.90 -7.72
CA TRP A 39 15.49 -21.84 -7.98
C TRP A 39 16.92 -22.38 -7.97
N THR A 40 17.21 -23.31 -7.06
CA THR A 40 18.57 -23.85 -6.86
C THR A 40 18.96 -24.83 -7.98
N PHE A 41 18.11 -25.82 -8.32
CA PHE A 41 18.38 -26.74 -9.43
C PHE A 41 17.15 -27.60 -9.80
N PRO A 42 16.78 -27.79 -11.10
CA PRO A 42 17.26 -27.13 -12.31
C PRO A 42 16.46 -25.86 -12.65
N ARG A 43 17.19 -24.74 -12.82
CA ARG A 43 16.64 -23.40 -13.05
C ARG A 43 15.77 -23.25 -14.31
N ARG A 44 15.99 -24.08 -15.33
CA ARG A 44 15.18 -24.11 -16.58
C ARG A 44 13.69 -24.38 -16.37
N ASN A 45 13.33 -25.07 -15.29
CA ASN A 45 11.93 -25.32 -14.96
C ASN A 45 11.30 -24.12 -14.24
N ALA A 46 12.08 -23.43 -13.41
CA ALA A 46 11.66 -22.20 -12.76
C ALA A 46 11.38 -21.08 -13.76
N GLU A 47 12.22 -20.90 -14.79
CA GLU A 47 12.07 -19.85 -15.82
C GLU A 47 10.71 -19.84 -16.54
N LYS A 48 10.01 -20.98 -16.58
CA LYS A 48 8.70 -21.11 -17.23
C LYS A 48 7.54 -20.69 -16.34
N LYS A 49 7.78 -20.46 -15.05
CA LYS A 49 6.76 -20.19 -14.05
C LYS A 49 6.47 -18.70 -13.93
N ALA A 50 5.22 -18.36 -13.62
CA ALA A 50 4.80 -16.98 -13.36
C ALA A 50 5.56 -16.37 -12.16
N GLY A 51 5.89 -17.18 -11.14
CA GLY A 51 6.72 -16.77 -10.01
C GLY A 51 8.10 -16.23 -10.40
N TYR A 52 8.72 -16.79 -11.45
CA TYR A 52 10.03 -16.36 -11.94
C TYR A 52 9.98 -14.95 -12.51
N ALA A 53 8.97 -14.67 -13.33
CA ALA A 53 8.76 -13.34 -13.90
C ALA A 53 8.58 -12.27 -12.81
N LYS A 54 7.97 -12.62 -11.66
CA LYS A 54 7.86 -11.69 -10.53
C LYS A 54 9.19 -11.40 -9.87
N ILE A 55 10.03 -12.42 -9.67
CA ILE A 55 11.36 -12.26 -9.10
C ILE A 55 12.24 -11.43 -10.05
N GLU A 56 12.17 -11.71 -11.35
CA GLU A 56 12.90 -10.97 -12.37
C GLU A 56 12.51 -9.48 -12.39
N ALA A 57 11.22 -9.19 -12.39
CA ALA A 57 10.72 -7.82 -12.36
C ALA A 57 11.09 -7.10 -11.05
N THR A 58 11.05 -7.79 -9.90
CA THR A 58 11.48 -7.25 -8.61
C THR A 58 12.97 -6.89 -8.64
N CYS A 59 13.81 -7.78 -9.16
CA CYS A 59 15.25 -7.55 -9.29
C CYS A 59 15.53 -6.36 -10.21
N LYS A 60 14.82 -6.27 -11.33
CA LYS A 60 14.94 -5.14 -12.26
C LYS A 60 14.59 -3.81 -11.58
N LEU A 61 13.44 -3.72 -10.92
CA LEU A 61 13.01 -2.52 -10.20
C LEU A 61 14.00 -2.13 -9.09
N ALA A 62 14.52 -3.11 -8.35
CA ALA A 62 15.53 -2.88 -7.31
C ALA A 62 16.84 -2.34 -7.91
N SER A 63 17.29 -2.89 -9.04
CA SER A 63 18.48 -2.43 -9.76
C SER A 63 18.32 -1.00 -10.29
N GLU A 64 17.14 -0.64 -10.82
CA GLU A 64 16.85 0.72 -11.33
C GLU A 64 16.97 1.81 -10.25
N ILE A 65 16.73 1.46 -8.98
CA ILE A 65 16.91 2.37 -7.83
C ILE A 65 18.25 2.18 -7.10
N GLY A 66 19.19 1.43 -7.70
CA GLY A 66 20.56 1.24 -7.20
C GLY A 66 20.72 0.22 -6.08
N LEU A 67 19.76 -0.70 -5.89
CA LEU A 67 19.87 -1.78 -4.91
C LEU A 67 20.42 -3.06 -5.56
N MET A 68 21.49 -3.58 -4.97
CA MET A 68 22.14 -4.83 -5.43
C MET A 68 21.41 -6.09 -4.98
N TYR A 69 20.52 -5.98 -3.99
CA TYR A 69 19.85 -7.12 -3.38
C TYR A 69 18.33 -6.93 -3.34
N ALA A 70 17.61 -8.03 -3.51
CA ALA A 70 16.18 -8.11 -3.28
C ALA A 70 15.80 -9.33 -2.44
N TRP A 71 14.62 -9.30 -1.83
CA TRP A 71 14.04 -10.41 -1.08
C TRP A 71 12.66 -10.77 -1.59
N VAL A 72 12.39 -12.08 -1.69
CA VAL A 72 11.12 -12.67 -2.16
C VAL A 72 10.79 -13.91 -1.34
N ASP A 73 9.67 -13.88 -0.63
CA ASP A 73 9.27 -14.93 0.33
C ASP A 73 9.06 -16.32 -0.29
N THR A 74 8.56 -16.40 -1.53
CA THR A 74 8.26 -17.68 -2.18
C THR A 74 9.48 -18.54 -2.46
N CYS A 75 10.61 -17.90 -2.80
CA CYS A 75 11.87 -18.57 -3.09
C CYS A 75 12.83 -18.62 -1.90
N PHE A 76 12.77 -17.67 -0.97
CA PHE A 76 13.86 -17.48 0.00
C PHE A 76 13.53 -17.89 1.44
N VAL A 77 12.36 -18.50 1.64
CA VAL A 77 12.00 -19.27 2.84
C VAL A 77 11.78 -20.73 2.45
N ASP A 78 12.61 -21.63 2.99
CA ASP A 78 12.44 -23.07 2.83
C ASP A 78 11.29 -23.58 3.70
N LYS A 79 10.15 -23.76 3.05
CA LYS A 79 8.91 -24.22 3.68
C LYS A 79 8.94 -25.71 4.02
N SER A 80 9.91 -26.48 3.52
CA SER A 80 10.08 -27.89 3.90
C SER A 80 10.74 -28.06 5.28
N SER A 81 11.43 -27.01 5.75
CA SER A 81 12.03 -26.93 7.07
C SER A 81 11.10 -26.20 8.03
N SER A 82 10.51 -26.92 8.99
CA SER A 82 9.61 -26.34 9.99
C SER A 82 10.30 -25.33 10.91
N SER A 83 11.59 -25.54 11.19
CA SER A 83 12.42 -24.60 11.96
C SER A 83 12.65 -23.30 11.20
N GLU A 84 13.00 -23.38 9.92
CA GLU A 84 13.22 -22.20 9.09
C GLU A 84 11.94 -21.42 8.86
N LEU A 85 10.82 -22.12 8.60
CA LEU A 85 9.52 -21.49 8.47
C LEU A 85 9.13 -20.71 9.73
N SER A 86 9.39 -21.28 10.92
CA SER A 86 9.10 -20.62 12.20
C SER A 86 10.01 -19.41 12.42
N GLU A 87 11.29 -19.53 12.12
CA GLU A 87 12.25 -18.41 12.20
C GLU A 87 11.86 -17.27 11.24
N ALA A 88 11.48 -17.62 10.00
CA ALA A 88 11.02 -16.67 8.99
C ALA A 88 9.75 -15.94 9.43
N ILE A 89 8.77 -16.66 10.00
CA ILE A 89 7.55 -16.05 10.55
C ILE A 89 7.88 -15.05 11.65
N ASN A 90 8.77 -15.40 12.57
CA ASN A 90 9.15 -14.52 13.68
C ASN A 90 10.03 -13.34 13.25
N SER A 91 10.70 -13.45 12.10
CA SER A 91 11.62 -12.42 11.58
C SER A 91 11.00 -11.54 10.50
N MET A 92 9.82 -11.90 9.99
CA MET A 92 9.21 -11.27 8.81
C MET A 92 9.02 -9.77 8.99
N PHE A 93 8.48 -9.34 10.15
CA PHE A 93 8.32 -7.91 10.44
C PHE A 93 9.65 -7.16 10.35
N ALA A 94 10.71 -7.69 10.95
CA ALA A 94 12.03 -7.07 10.91
C ALA A 94 12.62 -7.02 9.49
N TRP A 95 12.36 -8.03 8.65
CA TRP A 95 12.78 -8.03 7.25
C TRP A 95 12.02 -7.02 6.40
N TYR A 96 10.72 -6.84 6.62
CA TYR A 96 9.99 -5.76 5.96
C TYR A 96 10.45 -4.39 6.45
N ALA A 97 10.71 -4.22 7.75
CA ALA A 97 11.19 -2.96 8.32
C ALA A 97 12.61 -2.58 7.90
N GLY A 98 13.48 -3.56 7.70
CA GLY A 98 14.86 -3.33 7.23
C GLY A 98 14.98 -3.05 5.74
N ALA A 99 13.91 -3.24 4.96
CA ALA A 99 13.93 -3.00 3.52
C ALA A 99 13.95 -1.50 3.20
N VAL A 100 14.71 -1.12 2.16
CA VAL A 100 14.73 0.27 1.67
C VAL A 100 13.42 0.64 0.97
N VAL A 101 12.80 -0.34 0.31
CA VAL A 101 11.50 -0.20 -0.33
C VAL A 101 10.80 -1.55 -0.39
N CYS A 102 9.49 -1.54 -0.19
CA CYS A 102 8.60 -2.66 -0.45
C CYS A 102 7.85 -2.45 -1.76
N PHE A 103 8.01 -3.39 -2.69
CA PHE A 103 7.21 -3.44 -3.91
C PHE A 103 5.97 -4.30 -3.64
N ALA A 104 4.79 -3.68 -3.61
CA ALA A 104 3.53 -4.38 -3.41
C ALA A 104 2.92 -4.74 -4.78
N PHE A 105 3.07 -6.00 -5.19
CA PHE A 105 2.57 -6.50 -6.48
C PHE A 105 1.13 -7.02 -6.37
N LEU A 106 0.23 -6.34 -7.08
CA LEU A 106 -1.20 -6.62 -7.14
C LEU A 106 -1.53 -7.43 -8.40
N ALA A 107 -1.37 -8.74 -8.30
CA ALA A 107 -1.52 -9.67 -9.41
C ALA A 107 -2.93 -9.69 -10.03
N ASP A 108 -3.96 -9.23 -9.32
CA ASP A 108 -5.35 -9.16 -9.77
C ASP A 108 -5.76 -7.78 -10.32
N VAL A 109 -4.83 -6.82 -10.39
CA VAL A 109 -5.07 -5.48 -10.93
C VAL A 109 -4.44 -5.35 -12.32
N VAL A 110 -5.25 -5.28 -13.37
CA VAL A 110 -4.78 -5.50 -14.76
C VAL A 110 -4.10 -4.28 -15.42
N LYS A 111 -4.35 -3.04 -14.98
CA LYS A 111 -3.84 -1.82 -15.65
C LYS A 111 -3.36 -0.81 -14.63
N GLY A 112 -2.16 -0.25 -14.75
CA GLY A 112 -1.58 0.67 -13.74
C GLY A 112 -1.29 2.09 -14.24
N LYS A 113 -1.28 2.33 -15.56
CA LYS A 113 -1.23 3.68 -16.12
C LYS A 113 -2.64 4.16 -16.39
N VAL A 114 -3.21 4.93 -15.47
CA VAL A 114 -4.47 5.63 -15.72
C VAL A 114 -4.17 7.11 -15.62
N GLU A 115 -3.93 7.74 -16.78
CA GLU A 115 -3.76 9.19 -16.90
C GLU A 115 -5.08 9.94 -16.60
N GLU A 116 -6.22 9.24 -16.56
CA GLU A 116 -7.52 9.82 -16.26
C GLU A 116 -8.36 8.91 -15.33
N LEU A 117 -8.27 9.10 -14.00
CA LEU A 117 -9.08 8.34 -13.02
C LEU A 117 -10.60 8.43 -13.30
N GLY A 118 -11.06 9.47 -13.97
CA GLY A 118 -12.46 9.70 -14.32
C GLY A 118 -12.98 8.97 -15.55
N SER A 119 -12.07 8.41 -16.35
CA SER A 119 -12.45 7.60 -17.52
C SER A 119 -13.10 6.27 -17.12
N GLN A 120 -13.78 5.61 -18.05
CA GLN A 120 -14.28 4.25 -17.86
C GLN A 120 -13.16 3.28 -17.46
N LEU A 121 -11.95 3.49 -18.02
CA LEU A 121 -10.75 2.75 -17.69
C LEU A 121 -10.32 2.97 -16.22
N GLY A 122 -10.46 4.20 -15.72
CA GLY A 122 -10.22 4.54 -14.32
C GLY A 122 -11.25 3.93 -13.35
N LYS A 123 -12.50 3.73 -13.79
CA LYS A 123 -13.51 2.98 -13.00
C LYS A 123 -13.16 1.50 -12.88
N GLU A 124 -12.80 0.84 -13.99
CA GLU A 124 -12.36 -0.57 -14.00
C GLU A 124 -11.12 -0.78 -13.12
N PHE A 125 -10.16 0.14 -13.20
CA PHE A 125 -8.97 0.12 -12.37
C PHE A 125 -9.29 0.15 -10.87
N ARG A 126 -10.17 1.08 -10.45
CA ARG A 126 -10.58 1.21 -9.04
C ARG A 126 -11.40 0.03 -8.56
N GLU A 127 -12.21 -0.56 -9.44
CA GLU A 127 -12.91 -1.81 -9.14
C GLU A 127 -11.92 -2.96 -8.93
N GLY A 128 -10.93 -3.10 -9.81
CA GLY A 128 -9.84 -4.06 -9.66
C GLY A 128 -9.08 -3.90 -8.35
N LEU A 129 -8.64 -2.68 -8.01
CA LEU A 129 -7.97 -2.43 -6.73
C LEU A 129 -8.86 -2.75 -5.54
N SER A 130 -10.14 -2.35 -5.57
CA SER A 130 -11.08 -2.56 -4.46
C SER A 130 -11.34 -4.03 -4.13
N ARG A 131 -11.17 -4.91 -5.12
CA ARG A 131 -11.35 -6.36 -4.99
C ARG A 131 -10.03 -7.10 -4.82
N SER A 132 -8.91 -6.39 -4.80
CA SER A 132 -7.62 -7.06 -4.75
C SER A 132 -7.48 -7.88 -3.47
N ARG A 133 -7.02 -9.11 -3.63
CA ARG A 133 -6.71 -10.04 -2.54
C ARG A 133 -5.67 -9.47 -1.59
N TRP A 134 -4.80 -8.59 -2.07
CA TRP A 134 -3.75 -8.00 -1.26
C TRP A 134 -4.34 -7.21 -0.07
N PHE A 135 -5.39 -6.42 -0.32
CA PHE A 135 -6.05 -5.63 0.73
C PHE A 135 -6.93 -6.45 1.68
N THR A 136 -7.27 -7.69 1.33
CA THR A 136 -8.16 -8.56 2.13
C THR A 136 -7.43 -9.65 2.92
N ARG A 137 -6.13 -9.86 2.67
CA ARG A 137 -5.32 -10.82 3.44
C ARG A 137 -4.82 -10.22 4.76
N GLY A 138 -4.72 -11.06 5.79
CA GLY A 138 -4.23 -10.65 7.11
C GLY A 138 -2.73 -10.36 7.14
N TRP A 139 -1.92 -11.15 6.41
CA TRP A 139 -0.46 -11.05 6.41
C TRP A 139 0.09 -9.78 5.74
N THR A 140 -0.62 -9.25 4.74
CA THR A 140 -0.26 -7.99 4.06
C THR A 140 -0.29 -6.78 5.00
N LEU A 141 -0.84 -6.93 6.22
CA LEU A 141 -0.75 -5.92 7.26
C LEU A 141 0.70 -5.65 7.68
N GLN A 142 1.49 -6.69 7.94
CA GLN A 142 2.89 -6.52 8.32
C GLN A 142 3.72 -6.03 7.14
N GLU A 143 3.43 -6.54 5.94
CA GLU A 143 4.08 -6.15 4.69
C GLU A 143 3.80 -4.68 4.31
N LEU A 144 2.72 -4.11 4.85
CA LEU A 144 2.38 -2.70 4.73
C LEU A 144 2.95 -1.83 5.85
N LEU A 145 2.88 -2.30 7.10
CA LEU A 145 3.24 -1.48 8.26
C LEU A 145 4.74 -1.42 8.54
N ALA A 146 5.45 -2.50 8.23
CA ALA A 146 6.86 -2.60 8.59
C ALA A 146 7.77 -1.77 7.68
N PRO A 147 7.64 -1.79 6.33
CA PRO A 147 8.51 -1.01 5.46
C PRO A 147 8.23 0.49 5.57
N SER A 148 9.29 1.30 5.60
CA SER A 148 9.22 2.77 5.59
C SER A 148 8.81 3.37 4.23
N LYS A 149 8.72 2.56 3.18
CA LYS A 149 8.35 3.00 1.84
C LYS A 149 7.73 1.87 1.05
N ILE A 150 6.56 2.13 0.47
CA ILE A 150 5.81 1.14 -0.31
C ILE A 150 5.43 1.69 -1.68
N VAL A 151 5.67 0.90 -2.72
CA VAL A 151 5.25 1.24 -4.08
C VAL A 151 4.38 0.12 -4.62
N PHE A 152 3.14 0.45 -4.96
CA PHE A 152 2.17 -0.49 -5.51
C PHE A 152 2.38 -0.66 -7.02
N TYR A 153 2.35 -1.90 -7.49
CA TYR A 153 2.46 -2.26 -8.90
C TYR A 153 1.27 -3.12 -9.34
N SER A 154 0.75 -2.85 -10.54
CA SER A 154 -0.28 -3.68 -11.17
C SER A 154 0.31 -4.99 -11.71
N ARG A 155 -0.54 -5.90 -12.21
CA ARG A 155 -0.16 -7.15 -12.90
C ARG A 155 0.90 -6.95 -14.00
N ASN A 156 0.89 -5.79 -14.66
CA ASN A 156 1.83 -5.46 -15.74
C ASN A 156 3.05 -4.67 -15.24
N TRP A 157 3.35 -4.70 -13.94
CA TRP A 157 4.44 -3.96 -13.30
C TRP A 157 4.40 -2.45 -13.59
N SER A 158 3.19 -1.91 -13.79
CA SER A 158 2.98 -0.47 -13.91
C SER A 158 2.75 0.12 -12.51
N PRO A 159 3.47 1.18 -12.13
CA PRO A 159 3.32 1.77 -10.81
C PRO A 159 1.91 2.37 -10.67
N ILE A 160 1.28 2.12 -9.53
CA ILE A 160 -0.04 2.61 -9.17
C ILE A 160 0.15 3.92 -8.40
N THR A 161 0.27 5.02 -9.14
CA THR A 161 0.47 6.38 -8.57
C THR A 161 -0.82 7.19 -8.50
N ALA A 162 -1.81 6.81 -9.30
CA ALA A 162 -3.04 7.56 -9.51
C ALA A 162 -4.17 7.08 -8.57
N THR A 163 -4.01 7.30 -7.26
CA THR A 163 -5.02 6.90 -6.26
C THR A 163 -5.42 8.10 -5.42
N SER A 164 -6.72 8.39 -5.39
CA SER A 164 -7.27 9.49 -4.59
C SER A 164 -7.23 9.17 -3.09
N VAL A 165 -7.23 10.20 -2.26
CA VAL A 165 -7.35 10.05 -0.79
C VAL A 165 -8.61 9.26 -0.45
N ALA A 166 -9.74 9.57 -1.09
CA ALA A 166 -10.98 8.82 -0.91
C ALA A 166 -10.84 7.32 -1.24
N LEU A 167 -10.12 6.98 -2.31
CA LEU A 167 -9.92 5.58 -2.70
C LEU A 167 -9.03 4.85 -1.68
N ARG A 168 -7.98 5.49 -1.19
CA ARG A 168 -7.13 4.94 -0.12
C ARG A 168 -7.92 4.76 1.17
N MET A 169 -8.71 5.76 1.57
CA MET A 169 -9.61 5.71 2.74
C MET A 169 -10.65 4.58 2.62
N PHE A 170 -11.20 4.36 1.43
CA PHE A 170 -12.13 3.26 1.17
C PHE A 170 -11.50 1.86 1.37
N TRP A 171 -10.20 1.68 1.14
CA TRP A 171 -9.56 0.40 1.45
C TRP A 171 -9.50 0.15 2.95
N VAL A 172 -9.22 1.21 3.70
CA VAL A 172 -9.13 1.18 5.17
C VAL A 172 -10.48 0.87 5.77
N SER A 173 -11.54 1.46 5.23
CA SER A 173 -12.93 1.30 5.68
C SER A 173 -13.44 -0.14 5.66
N ARG A 174 -12.70 -1.07 5.03
CA ARG A 174 -13.03 -2.50 4.93
C ARG A 174 -12.24 -3.36 5.89
N ARG A 175 -11.27 -2.78 6.61
CA ARG A 175 -10.42 -3.51 7.54
C ARG A 175 -11.04 -3.52 8.93
N ARG A 176 -10.63 -4.50 9.73
CA ARG A 176 -10.90 -4.55 11.16
C ARG A 176 -9.58 -4.69 11.90
N THR A 177 -9.36 -3.79 12.85
CA THR A 177 -8.19 -3.77 13.72
C THR A 177 -8.58 -4.18 15.13
N THR A 178 -7.63 -4.70 15.91
CA THR A 178 -7.87 -5.07 17.31
C THR A 178 -8.03 -3.83 18.18
N ARG A 179 -7.18 -2.81 17.99
CA ARG A 179 -7.33 -1.50 18.62
C ARG A 179 -7.90 -0.50 17.61
N VAL A 180 -8.65 0.47 18.09
CA VAL A 180 -9.31 1.46 17.22
C VAL A 180 -8.27 2.39 16.59
N GLU A 181 -7.26 2.83 17.34
CA GLU A 181 -6.19 3.70 16.83
C GLU A 181 -5.28 3.02 15.80
N ASP A 182 -5.13 1.69 15.83
CA ASP A 182 -4.34 0.94 14.83
C ASP A 182 -4.88 1.17 13.41
N MET A 183 -6.16 1.54 13.28
CA MET A 183 -6.74 1.86 11.98
C MET A 183 -6.17 3.15 11.39
N ALA A 184 -5.85 4.15 12.23
CA ALA A 184 -5.21 5.38 11.78
C ALA A 184 -3.72 5.17 11.51
N TYR A 185 -3.04 4.39 12.37
CA TYR A 185 -1.63 4.08 12.18
C TYR A 185 -1.36 3.21 10.97
N TRP A 186 -2.33 2.37 10.59
CA TRP A 186 -2.33 1.66 9.31
C TRP A 186 -2.17 2.58 8.09
N MET A 187 -2.64 3.81 8.21
CA MET A 187 -2.75 4.74 7.09
C MET A 187 -1.51 5.61 6.92
N LEU A 188 -0.64 5.69 7.92
CA LEU A 188 0.58 6.51 7.86
C LEU A 188 1.42 6.18 6.63
N GLU A 189 1.77 4.92 6.45
CA GLU A 189 2.53 4.45 5.30
C GLU A 189 1.75 4.54 3.98
N VAL A 190 0.43 4.39 4.03
CA VAL A 190 -0.44 4.52 2.84
C VAL A 190 -0.51 5.96 2.34
N PHE A 191 -0.37 6.94 3.22
CA PHE A 191 -0.38 8.36 2.88
C PHE A 191 1.00 9.02 2.90
N ASP A 192 2.07 8.26 3.20
CA ASP A 192 3.44 8.78 3.39
C ASP A 192 3.48 9.89 4.46
N ILE A 193 2.84 9.63 5.60
CA ILE A 193 2.70 10.56 6.73
C ILE A 193 3.50 10.09 7.93
N ASN A 194 4.18 11.04 8.56
CA ASN A 194 4.88 10.81 9.81
C ASN A 194 4.19 11.57 10.95
N MET A 195 3.62 10.85 11.91
CA MET A 195 3.07 11.43 13.15
C MET A 195 3.29 10.51 14.36
N PRO A 196 3.37 11.06 15.60
CA PRO A 196 3.57 10.25 16.80
C PRO A 196 2.42 9.28 17.08
N LEU A 197 2.76 8.02 17.38
CA LEU A 197 1.85 6.97 17.83
C LEU A 197 1.48 7.19 19.31
N LEU A 198 0.24 7.63 19.59
CA LEU A 198 -0.33 7.76 20.92
C LEU A 198 -1.38 6.67 21.18
N TYR A 199 -0.97 5.59 21.85
CA TYR A 199 -1.92 4.54 22.24
C TYR A 199 -2.86 5.01 23.36
N GLY A 200 -4.15 4.71 23.23
CA GLY A 200 -5.21 5.17 24.14
C GLY A 200 -5.98 6.42 23.70
N GLU A 201 -5.64 7.02 22.54
CA GLU A 201 -6.40 8.17 22.01
C GLU A 201 -7.70 7.77 21.25
N GLY A 202 -7.85 6.48 20.94
CA GLY A 202 -9.04 5.92 20.29
C GLY A 202 -9.29 6.50 18.89
N THR A 203 -10.52 6.92 18.61
CA THR A 203 -10.90 7.48 17.31
C THR A 203 -10.22 8.82 16.99
N LYS A 204 -9.62 9.50 17.98
CA LYS A 204 -8.87 10.75 17.76
C LYS A 204 -7.63 10.55 16.88
N ALA A 205 -7.06 9.35 16.87
CA ALA A 205 -5.92 9.02 16.01
C ALA A 205 -6.27 9.23 14.52
N PHE A 206 -7.51 8.89 14.13
CA PHE A 206 -7.98 9.03 12.75
C PHE A 206 -8.27 10.48 12.36
N VAL A 207 -8.69 11.30 13.33
CA VAL A 207 -8.85 12.75 13.16
C VAL A 207 -7.49 13.39 12.88
N ARG A 208 -6.50 13.11 13.74
CA ARG A 208 -5.13 13.61 13.57
C ARG A 208 -4.50 13.18 12.26
N LEU A 209 -4.68 11.92 11.86
CA LEU A 209 -4.22 11.45 10.56
C LEU A 209 -4.78 12.32 9.42
N GLN A 210 -6.08 12.63 9.44
CA GLN A 210 -6.67 13.47 8.40
C GLN A 210 -6.08 14.88 8.41
N GLU A 211 -5.79 15.45 9.59
CA GLU A 211 -5.10 16.74 9.70
C GLU A 211 -3.71 16.69 9.05
N GLU A 212 -2.92 15.63 9.30
CA GLU A 212 -1.63 15.44 8.63
C GLU A 212 -1.76 15.26 7.11
N ILE A 213 -2.79 14.53 6.63
CA ILE A 213 -3.07 14.41 5.19
C ILE A 213 -3.39 15.78 4.58
N ILE A 214 -4.16 16.62 5.29
CA ILE A 214 -4.53 17.96 4.84
C ILE A 214 -3.27 18.84 4.68
N GLU A 215 -2.27 18.70 5.55
CA GLU A 215 -1.04 19.49 5.47
C GLU A 215 -0.14 19.11 4.28
N VAL A 216 -0.15 17.84 3.84
CA VAL A 216 0.75 17.32 2.79
C VAL A 216 0.07 17.09 1.44
N SER A 217 -1.26 17.15 1.37
CA SER A 217 -2.03 16.80 0.18
C SER A 217 -3.00 17.91 -0.23
N VAL A 218 -3.12 18.13 -1.54
CA VAL A 218 -4.14 19.02 -2.15
C VAL A 218 -5.32 18.25 -2.74
N ASP A 219 -5.45 16.96 -2.41
CA ASP A 219 -6.53 16.11 -2.88
C ASP A 219 -7.81 16.28 -2.05
N TYR A 220 -8.74 17.10 -2.57
CA TYR A 220 -10.05 17.36 -1.98
C TYR A 220 -10.91 16.12 -1.72
N THR A 221 -10.59 14.96 -2.29
CA THR A 221 -11.34 13.74 -2.05
C THR A 221 -11.28 13.26 -0.60
N ILE A 222 -10.39 13.82 0.23
CA ILE A 222 -10.43 13.65 1.70
C ILE A 222 -11.79 14.02 2.32
N PHE A 223 -12.52 14.97 1.72
CA PHE A 223 -13.83 15.39 2.21
C PHE A 223 -14.99 14.57 1.63
N CYS A 224 -14.72 13.63 0.72
CA CYS A 224 -15.75 12.85 0.04
C CYS A 224 -16.14 11.59 0.83
N TRP A 225 -16.56 11.73 2.08
CA TRP A 225 -17.10 10.64 2.92
C TRP A 225 -18.62 10.79 3.08
N THR A 226 -19.31 9.75 3.56
CA THR A 226 -20.78 9.75 3.72
C THR A 226 -21.20 9.68 5.17
N TRP A 227 -22.31 10.38 5.48
CA TRP A 227 -22.91 10.31 6.81
C TRP A 227 -23.63 8.97 7.00
N THR A 228 -23.07 8.10 7.82
CA THR A 228 -23.60 6.76 8.13
C THR A 228 -24.09 6.67 9.57
N ALA A 229 -24.75 5.56 9.92
CA ALA A 229 -25.22 5.31 11.29
C ALA A 229 -24.10 5.20 12.35
N THR A 230 -22.83 5.08 11.92
CA THR A 230 -21.67 5.02 12.82
C THR A 230 -21.16 6.40 13.24
N VAL A 231 -21.65 7.48 12.60
CA VAL A 231 -21.27 8.85 12.93
C VAL A 231 -21.93 9.29 14.24
N PRO A 232 -21.19 9.83 15.22
CA PRO A 232 -21.78 10.35 16.45
C PRO A 232 -22.81 11.46 16.15
N PRO A 233 -23.99 11.47 16.81
CA PRO A 233 -25.02 12.50 16.56
C PRO A 233 -24.55 13.94 16.81
N ALA A 234 -23.54 14.12 17.67
CA ALA A 234 -22.94 15.41 17.99
C ALA A 234 -21.69 15.75 17.13
N TRP A 235 -21.43 14.98 16.06
CA TRP A 235 -20.28 15.23 15.19
C TRP A 235 -20.48 16.52 14.39
N THR A 236 -19.55 17.46 14.52
CA THR A 236 -19.62 18.78 13.88
C THR A 236 -18.41 19.07 12.98
N ASN A 237 -17.43 18.16 12.96
CA ASN A 237 -16.24 18.31 12.14
C ASN A 237 -16.54 17.95 10.67
N LEU A 238 -15.89 18.68 9.76
CA LEU A 238 -15.96 18.41 8.32
C LEU A 238 -15.14 17.17 7.92
N ILE A 239 -14.15 16.82 8.73
CA ILE A 239 -13.39 15.57 8.59
C ILE A 239 -14.16 14.38 9.16
N ALA A 240 -13.85 13.20 8.65
CA ALA A 240 -14.57 11.98 8.97
C ALA A 240 -14.28 11.50 10.40
N PRO A 241 -15.26 10.96 11.13
CA PRO A 241 -15.06 10.40 12.47
C PRO A 241 -14.39 9.03 12.46
N SER A 242 -14.57 8.25 11.40
CA SER A 242 -13.98 6.92 11.25
C SER A 242 -13.81 6.56 9.77
N PRO A 243 -12.89 5.64 9.45
CA PRO A 243 -12.70 5.15 8.09
C PRO A 243 -13.97 4.52 7.49
N ASP A 244 -14.84 3.92 8.29
CA ASP A 244 -16.08 3.27 7.83
C ASP A 244 -16.97 4.20 6.98
N THR A 245 -16.90 5.50 7.25
CA THR A 245 -17.65 6.52 6.49
C THR A 245 -17.18 6.68 5.05
N PHE A 246 -16.03 6.11 4.68
CA PHE A 246 -15.50 6.09 3.31
C PHE A 246 -15.91 4.86 2.50
N GLN A 247 -16.77 3.98 3.01
CA GLN A 247 -17.23 2.79 2.27
C GLN A 247 -17.87 3.12 0.91
N GLY A 248 -18.50 4.30 0.78
CA GLY A 248 -19.09 4.79 -0.47
C GLY A 248 -18.13 5.59 -1.35
N SER A 249 -16.88 5.78 -0.92
CA SER A 249 -16.00 6.81 -1.47
C SER A 249 -15.08 6.36 -2.59
N ARG A 250 -15.16 5.08 -2.97
CA ARG A 250 -14.37 4.45 -4.04
C ARG A 250 -14.39 5.27 -5.34
N ASP A 251 -15.53 5.88 -5.65
CA ASP A 251 -15.77 6.48 -6.94
C ASP A 251 -15.32 7.97 -7.06
N PHE A 252 -14.81 8.56 -5.98
CA PHE A 252 -14.30 9.94 -6.00
C PHE A 252 -12.86 10.03 -6.53
N ILE A 253 -12.63 11.03 -7.36
CA ILE A 253 -11.36 11.31 -8.03
C ILE A 253 -11.00 12.78 -7.82
N PRO A 254 -9.71 13.15 -7.82
CA PRO A 254 -9.31 14.54 -7.74
C PRO A 254 -9.81 15.27 -8.99
N ALA A 255 -10.41 16.44 -8.82
CA ALA A 255 -10.91 17.22 -9.94
C ALA A 255 -9.74 17.85 -10.70
N THR A 256 -9.49 17.38 -11.92
CA THR A 256 -8.47 17.95 -12.83
C THR A 256 -9.04 18.98 -13.79
N ALA A 257 -10.37 19.06 -13.91
CA ALA A 257 -11.07 19.84 -14.93
C ALA A 257 -11.11 21.37 -14.66
N PHE A 258 -10.79 21.82 -13.45
CA PHE A 258 -10.96 23.23 -13.03
C PHE A 258 -9.65 23.96 -12.72
N GLY A 259 -8.50 23.41 -13.16
CA GLY A 259 -7.17 23.96 -12.86
C GLY A 259 -6.43 23.19 -11.76
N GLN A 260 -5.28 23.72 -11.31
CA GLN A 260 -4.54 23.13 -10.18
C GLN A 260 -5.36 23.25 -8.89
N ALA A 261 -5.35 22.18 -8.09
CA ALA A 261 -5.96 22.20 -6.77
C ALA A 261 -5.33 23.31 -5.92
N SER A 262 -6.17 24.16 -5.33
CA SER A 262 -5.75 25.19 -4.40
C SER A 262 -5.44 24.56 -3.03
N PRO A 263 -4.34 24.96 -2.37
CA PRO A 263 -4.04 24.52 -1.01
C PRO A 263 -5.20 24.82 -0.05
N TYR A 264 -5.36 23.96 0.95
CA TYR A 264 -6.30 24.12 2.05
C TYR A 264 -5.60 23.76 3.35
N SER A 265 -6.10 24.29 4.47
CA SER A 265 -5.49 24.08 5.79
C SER A 265 -6.53 24.07 6.90
N MET A 266 -6.20 23.40 8.00
CA MET A 266 -6.99 23.44 9.22
C MET A 266 -6.54 24.62 10.09
N THR A 267 -7.48 25.50 10.44
CA THR A 267 -7.25 26.65 11.33
C THR A 267 -7.98 26.46 12.66
N ASN A 268 -7.70 27.31 13.64
CA ASN A 268 -8.46 27.35 14.90
C ASN A 268 -9.96 27.68 14.70
N ALA A 269 -10.34 28.23 13.54
CA ALA A 269 -11.73 28.50 13.15
C ALA A 269 -12.35 27.38 12.30
N GLY A 270 -11.59 26.34 11.94
CA GLY A 270 -12.01 25.25 11.06
C GLY A 270 -11.27 25.22 9.73
N LEU A 271 -11.82 24.51 8.73
CA LEU A 271 -11.22 24.36 7.41
C LEU A 271 -11.23 25.69 6.64
N SER A 272 -10.07 26.09 6.14
CA SER A 272 -9.93 27.17 5.16
C SER A 272 -9.64 26.57 3.78
N ILE A 273 -10.57 26.75 2.83
CA ILE A 273 -10.50 26.16 1.48
C ILE A 273 -11.10 27.11 0.44
N SER A 274 -10.50 27.15 -0.75
CA SER A 274 -11.02 27.88 -1.91
C SER A 274 -11.47 26.89 -2.98
N LEU A 275 -12.75 26.95 -3.36
CA LEU A 275 -13.34 26.04 -4.35
C LEU A 275 -13.98 26.81 -5.51
N PRO A 276 -13.94 26.27 -6.74
CA PRO A 276 -14.67 26.85 -7.86
C PRO A 276 -16.19 26.73 -7.62
N VAL A 277 -16.91 27.82 -7.84
CA VAL A 277 -18.37 27.82 -7.83
C VAL A 277 -18.86 27.39 -9.22
N ILE A 278 -19.57 26.27 -9.28
CA ILE A 278 -20.16 25.75 -10.52
C ILE A 278 -21.64 26.11 -10.52
N GLN A 279 -22.08 26.82 -11.55
CA GLN A 279 -23.50 27.06 -11.77
C GLN A 279 -24.13 25.79 -12.36
N ALA A 280 -24.78 25.00 -11.51
CA ALA A 280 -25.63 23.91 -11.96
C ALA A 280 -26.94 24.52 -12.47
N TRP A 281 -27.18 24.46 -13.78
CA TRP A 281 -28.44 24.89 -14.36
C TRP A 281 -29.55 23.90 -13.96
N SER A 282 -30.64 24.43 -13.42
CA SER A 282 -31.90 23.72 -13.16
C SER A 282 -32.74 23.59 -14.43
#